data_AF-A0A2G8K6U3-F1
#
_entry.id   AF-A0A2G8K6U3-F1
#
_cell.length_a   1.000
_cell.length_b   1.000
_cell.length_c   1.000
_cell.angle_alpha   90.00
_cell.angle_beta   90.00
_cell.angle_gamma   90.00
#
_symmetry.space_group_name_H-M   'P 1'
#
loop_
_entity.id
_entity.type
_entity.pdbx_description
1 polymer ?
#
loop_
_entity_poly.entity_id
_entity_poly.type
_entity_poly.pdbx_seq_one_letter_code
_entity_poly.pdbx_strand_id
1 'polypeptide(L)' 'MGSFHGSQSFKTFSHMKPCFVDPYYKYLDCTMGVRYPPYDKKKERVMSFLMKRLTNSEKRVMFMIKLGLLITMVAVVLK' A
#
# COMPACT_ATOMS: atom_id res chain seq x y z
N MET A 1 4.48 -22.38 22.28
CA MET A 1 3.15 -22.81 22.78
C MET A 1 2.49 -21.63 23.48
N GLY A 2 1.16 -21.60 23.53
CA GLY A 2 0.37 -20.45 23.98
C GLY A 2 0.63 -20.04 25.43
N SER A 3 0.20 -18.85 25.80
CA SER A 3 0.38 -18.28 27.13
C SER A 3 -0.95 -17.73 27.64
N PHE A 4 -1.17 -17.86 28.94
CA PHE A 4 -2.37 -17.44 29.62
C PHE A 4 -1.96 -16.75 30.93
N HIS A 5 -2.46 -15.54 31.12
CA HIS A 5 -2.49 -14.71 32.33
C HIS A 5 -2.59 -13.24 31.89
N GLY A 6 -3.33 -12.45 32.67
CA GLY A 6 -3.61 -11.05 32.34
C GLY A 6 -4.27 -10.91 30.95
N SER A 7 -3.80 -9.93 30.17
CA SER A 7 -4.32 -9.64 28.84
C SER A 7 -4.13 -10.78 27.82
N GLN A 8 -3.18 -11.69 28.06
CA GLN A 8 -2.96 -12.83 27.20
C GLN A 8 -4.07 -13.87 27.32
N SER A 9 -4.70 -14.00 28.51
CA SER A 9 -5.89 -14.87 28.66
C SER A 9 -7.02 -14.39 27.77
N PHE A 10 -7.29 -13.08 27.72
CA PHE A 10 -8.33 -12.53 26.84
C PHE A 10 -8.04 -12.81 25.36
N LYS A 11 -6.79 -12.61 24.91
CA LYS A 11 -6.39 -12.91 23.51
C LYS A 11 -6.44 -14.40 23.19
N THR A 12 -6.11 -15.27 24.14
CA THR A 12 -6.10 -16.72 23.97
C THR A 12 -7.52 -17.30 23.93
N PHE A 13 -8.46 -16.74 24.70
CA PHE A 13 -9.84 -17.23 24.79
C PHE A 13 -10.86 -16.42 23.99
N SER A 14 -10.43 -15.38 23.26
CA SER A 14 -11.30 -14.58 22.39
C SER A 14 -10.90 -14.72 20.93
N HIS A 15 -11.89 -14.60 20.04
CA HIS A 15 -11.63 -14.47 18.61
C HIS A 15 -11.28 -13.03 18.25
N MET A 16 -10.03 -12.78 17.85
CA MET A 16 -9.60 -11.47 17.32
C MET A 16 -10.07 -11.31 15.86
N LYS A 17 -11.35 -10.93 15.68
CA LYS A 17 -11.94 -10.71 14.36
C LYS A 17 -11.31 -9.48 13.68
N PRO A 18 -10.60 -9.61 12.55
CA PRO A 18 -10.16 -8.46 11.78
C PRO A 18 -11.37 -7.81 11.11
N CYS A 19 -11.52 -6.49 11.28
CA CYS A 19 -12.55 -5.69 10.62
C CYS A 19 -11.87 -4.59 9.81
N PHE A 20 -12.14 -4.53 8.52
CA PHE A 20 -11.75 -3.42 7.65
C PHE A 20 -13.01 -2.65 7.26
N VAL A 21 -13.08 -1.39 7.67
CA VAL A 21 -14.17 -0.47 7.31
C VAL A 21 -13.59 0.55 6.35
N ASP A 22 -14.05 0.52 5.10
CA ASP A 22 -13.60 1.44 4.05
C ASP A 22 -14.53 2.66 3.97
N PRO A 23 -14.10 3.85 4.42
CA PRO A 23 -14.93 5.05 4.35
C PRO A 23 -15.07 5.61 2.93
N TYR A 24 -14.25 5.16 1.97
CA TYR A 24 -14.16 5.72 0.63
C TYR A 24 -14.59 4.75 -0.48
N TYR A 25 -15.32 3.68 -0.13
CA TYR A 25 -15.70 2.60 -1.06
C TYR A 25 -16.28 3.11 -2.40
N LYS A 26 -17.07 4.19 -2.39
CA LYS A 26 -17.66 4.81 -3.59
C LYS A 26 -16.62 5.40 -4.55
N TYR A 27 -15.55 6.00 -4.02
CA TYR A 27 -14.50 6.60 -4.84
C TYR A 27 -13.48 5.54 -5.29
N LEU A 28 -13.28 4.52 -4.47
CA LEU A 28 -12.35 3.43 -4.75
C LEU A 28 -12.80 2.57 -5.93
N ASP A 29 -14.10 2.39 -6.16
CA ASP A 29 -14.63 1.58 -7.27
C ASP A 29 -14.07 1.98 -8.64
N CYS A 30 -13.91 3.30 -8.88
CA CYS A 30 -13.30 3.80 -10.12
C CYS A 30 -11.83 3.38 -10.28
N THR A 31 -11.11 3.22 -9.18
CA THR A 31 -9.69 2.82 -9.16
C THR A 31 -9.50 1.30 -9.07
N MET A 32 -10.52 0.55 -8.63
CA MET A 32 -10.49 -0.91 -8.50
C MET A 32 -10.71 -1.65 -9.83
N GLY A 33 -10.86 -0.94 -10.95
CA GLY A 33 -10.98 -1.51 -12.30
C GLY A 33 -9.88 -2.52 -12.69
N VAL A 34 -8.71 -2.46 -12.05
CA VAL A 34 -7.60 -3.40 -12.23
C VAL A 34 -7.94 -4.80 -11.69
N ARG A 35 -8.79 -4.89 -10.65
CA ARG A 35 -9.26 -6.17 -10.08
C ARG A 35 -10.23 -6.90 -11.02
N TYR A 36 -10.99 -6.16 -11.83
CA TYR A 36 -12.03 -6.74 -12.66
C TYR A 36 -11.51 -7.17 -14.05
N PRO A 37 -12.02 -8.28 -14.59
CA PRO A 37 -11.70 -8.73 -15.94
C PRO A 37 -12.21 -7.74 -17.01
N PRO A 38 -11.67 -7.79 -18.24
CA PRO A 38 -10.60 -8.68 -18.70
C PRO A 38 -9.22 -8.28 -18.19
N TYR A 39 -8.38 -9.28 -17.93
CA TYR A 39 -6.99 -9.09 -17.50
C TYR A 39 -6.10 -8.90 -18.73
N ASP A 40 -5.60 -7.67 -18.91
CA ASP A 40 -4.63 -7.33 -19.94
C ASP A 40 -3.20 -7.31 -19.35
N LYS A 41 -2.19 -7.58 -20.18
CA LYS A 41 -0.77 -7.52 -19.80
C LYS A 41 -0.37 -6.15 -19.25
N LYS A 42 -1.07 -5.08 -19.66
CA LYS A 42 -0.89 -3.73 -19.12
C LYS A 42 -1.30 -3.65 -17.64
N LYS A 43 -2.50 -4.16 -17.30
CA LYS A 43 -3.01 -4.20 -15.91
C LYS A 43 -2.07 -5.02 -15.02
N GLU A 44 -1.61 -6.16 -15.52
CA GLU A 44 -0.67 -7.04 -14.82
C GLU A 44 0.68 -6.35 -14.57
N ARG A 45 1.25 -5.67 -15.58
CA ARG A 45 2.52 -4.94 -15.43
C ARG A 45 2.41 -3.80 -14.41
N VAL A 46 1.34 -3.02 -14.45
CA VAL A 46 1.13 -1.92 -13.49
C VAL A 46 0.97 -2.46 -12.08
N MET A 47 0.14 -3.49 -11.90
CA MET A 47 -0.12 -4.06 -10.58
C MET A 47 1.12 -4.76 -10.00
N SER A 48 1.84 -5.52 -10.82
CA SER A 48 3.08 -6.19 -10.39
C SER A 48 4.16 -5.19 -10.01
N PHE A 49 4.30 -4.07 -10.74
CA PHE A 49 5.21 -3.00 -10.35
C PHE A 49 4.81 -2.33 -9.03
N LEU A 50 3.52 -2.01 -8.85
CA LEU A 50 3.02 -1.32 -7.65
C LEU A 50 3.11 -2.19 -6.39
N MET A 51 2.82 -3.48 -6.51
CA MET A 51 2.84 -4.43 -5.38
C MET A 51 4.21 -5.09 -5.16
N LYS A 52 5.20 -4.84 -6.04
CA LYS A 52 6.53 -5.42 -5.90
C LYS A 52 7.17 -4.98 -4.58
N ARG A 53 7.71 -5.95 -3.85
CA ARG A 53 8.60 -5.64 -2.73
C ARG A 53 9.92 -5.08 -3.26
N LEU A 54 10.12 -3.79 -3.06
CA LEU A 54 11.34 -3.09 -3.47
C LEU A 54 12.55 -3.51 -2.61
N THR A 55 13.67 -3.72 -3.27
CA THR A 55 14.98 -3.91 -2.63
C THR A 55 15.49 -2.60 -2.01
N ASN A 56 16.50 -2.68 -1.14
CA ASN A 56 17.04 -1.48 -0.48
C ASN A 56 17.70 -0.51 -1.47
N SER A 57 18.31 -1.02 -2.55
CA SER A 57 18.88 -0.19 -3.62
C SER A 57 17.79 0.52 -4.42
N GLU A 58 16.74 -0.19 -4.84
CA GLU A 58 15.58 0.40 -5.53
C GLU A 58 14.90 1.47 -4.67
N LYS A 59 14.77 1.25 -3.36
CA LYS A 59 14.24 2.27 -2.43
C LYS A 59 15.10 3.53 -2.39
N ARG A 60 16.43 3.41 -2.41
CA ARG A 60 17.32 4.58 -2.46
C ARG A 60 17.14 5.34 -3.77
N VAL A 61 17.05 4.65 -4.90
CA VAL A 61 16.81 5.28 -6.21
C VAL A 61 15.47 6.03 -6.21
N MET A 62 14.40 5.39 -5.73
CA MET A 62 13.08 6.03 -5.61
C MET A 62 13.11 7.27 -4.72
N PHE A 63 13.89 7.23 -3.63
CA PHE A 63 14.09 8.38 -2.75
C PHE A 63 14.81 9.53 -3.47
N MET A 64 15.85 9.24 -4.25
CA MET A 64 16.57 10.26 -5.04
C MET A 64 15.67 10.88 -6.11
N ILE A 65 14.86 10.07 -6.80
CA ILE A 65 13.88 10.58 -7.79
C ILE A 65 12.87 11.52 -7.11
N LYS A 66 12.35 11.14 -5.94
CA LYS A 66 11.42 11.98 -5.16
C LYS A 66 12.05 13.31 -4.76
N LEU A 67 13.31 13.30 -4.32
CA LEU A 67 14.07 14.51 -3.98
C LEU A 67 14.25 15.42 -5.21
N GLY A 68 14.61 14.85 -6.35
CA GLY A 68 14.74 15.60 -7.61
C GLY A 68 13.43 16.29 -8.01
N LEU A 69 12.31 15.55 -7.99
CA LEU A 69 10.99 16.11 -8.30
C LEU A 69 10.56 17.23 -7.35
N LEU A 70 10.87 17.10 -6.05
CA LEU A 70 10.59 18.12 -5.07
C LEU A 70 11.38 19.41 -5.38
N ILE A 71 12.69 19.28 -5.65
CA ILE A 71 13.56 20.41 -5.98
C ILE A 71 13.06 21.12 -7.24
N THR A 72 12.68 20.38 -8.28
CA THR A 72 12.15 20.99 -9.52
C THR A 72 10.84 21.71 -9.27
N MET A 73 9.93 21.16 -8.46
CA MET A 73 8.65 21.81 -8.14
C MET A 73 8.86 23.10 -7.35
N VAL A 74 9.77 23.09 -6.36
CA VAL A 74 10.13 24.29 -5.60
C VAL A 74 10.76 25.35 -6.50
N ALA A 75 11.66 24.96 -7.41
CA ALA A 75 12.27 25.87 -8.36
C ALA A 75 11.27 26.51 -9.33
N VAL A 76 10.22 25.79 -9.73
CA VAL A 76 9.14 26.32 -10.57
C VAL A 76 8.23 27.29 -9.80
N VAL A 77 7.98 27.03 -8.51
CA VAL A 77 7.13 27.89 -7.66
C VAL A 77 7.83 29.17 -7.22
N LEU A 78 9.15 29.13 -7.02
CA LEU A 78 9.96 30.29 -6.65
C LEU A 78 10.33 31.19 -7.83
N LYS A 79 9.97 30.79 -9.06
CA LYS A 79 10.20 31.56 -10.28
C LYS A 79 9.00 32.43 -10.59
#